data_AF-A0A1G6EP57-F1
#
_entry.id   AF-A0A1G6EP57-F1
#
_cell.length_a   1.000
_cell.length_b   1.000
_cell.length_c   1.000
_cell.angle_alpha   90.00
_cell.angle_beta   90.00
_cell.angle_gamma   90.00
#
_symmetry.space_group_name_H-M   'P 1'
#
loop_
_entity.id
_entity.type
_entity.pdbx_description
1 polymer ?
#
loop_
_entity_poly.entity_id
_entity_poly.type
_entity_poly.pdbx_seq_one_letter_code
_entity_poly.pdbx_strand_id
1 'polypeptide(L)'
;MANKRHKPEEIVTKLRQVEVLRGQGMAMADAIRQIGVSELTYYRWRKQYGGISRDQLRQLKDLQKENERLRKAVADLTLDKLILREAASGNF
;
A
#
# COMPACT_ATOMS: atom_id res chain seq x y z
N MET A 1 -5.91 -17.65 -16.79
CA MET A 1 -6.56 -16.54 -16.05
C MET A 1 -5.48 -15.54 -15.67
N ALA A 2 -5.60 -14.28 -16.09
CA ALA A 2 -4.57 -13.27 -15.81
C ALA A 2 -4.41 -13.09 -14.29
N ASN A 3 -3.17 -13.18 -13.79
CA ASN A 3 -2.85 -13.02 -12.38
C ASN A 3 -3.00 -11.54 -11.99
N LYS A 4 -4.23 -11.10 -11.68
CA LYS A 4 -4.49 -9.72 -11.22
C LYS A 4 -3.82 -9.53 -9.86
N ARG A 5 -2.80 -8.67 -9.82
CA ARG A 5 -2.12 -8.30 -8.58
C ARG A 5 -3.05 -7.43 -7.74
N HIS A 6 -3.55 -7.97 -6.64
CA HIS A 6 -4.38 -7.24 -5.69
C HIS A 6 -3.58 -6.14 -5.00
N LYS A 7 -4.18 -4.95 -4.89
CA LYS A 7 -3.58 -3.85 -4.12
C LYS A 7 -3.71 -4.14 -2.62
N PRO A 8 -2.78 -3.68 -1.76
CA PRO A 8 -2.85 -3.90 -0.31
C PRO A 8 -4.20 -3.53 0.32
N GLU A 9 -4.83 -2.45 -0.15
CA GLU A 9 -6.13 -2.00 0.35
C GLU A 9 -7.26 -2.98 0.00
N GLU A 10 -7.20 -3.56 -1.20
CA GLU A 10 -8.14 -4.58 -1.64
C GLU A 10 -7.97 -5.86 -0.81
N ILE A 11 -6.73 -6.26 -0.53
CA ILE A 11 -6.40 -7.42 0.32
C ILE A 11 -7.01 -7.24 1.71
N VAL A 12 -6.77 -6.12 2.37
CA VAL A 12 -7.31 -5.86 3.73
C VAL A 12 -8.84 -5.79 3.72
N THR A 13 -9.44 -5.21 2.68
CA THR A 13 -10.90 -5.18 2.54
C THR A 13 -11.47 -6.59 2.44
N LYS A 14 -10.85 -7.46 1.63
CA LYS A 14 -11.25 -8.87 1.50
C LYS A 14 -11.06 -9.66 2.80
N LEU A 15 -9.95 -9.46 3.52
CA LEU A 15 -9.73 -10.10 4.82
C LEU A 15 -10.83 -9.76 5.82
N ARG A 16 -11.22 -8.48 5.91
CA ARG A 16 -12.34 -8.04 6.76
C ARG A 16 -13.68 -8.62 6.32
N GLN A 17 -13.92 -8.74 5.02
CA GLN A 17 -15.15 -9.37 4.52
C GLN A 17 -15.26 -10.82 5.00
N VAL A 18 -14.14 -11.58 5.02
CA VAL A 18 -14.13 -12.93 5.61
C VAL A 18 -14.45 -12.88 7.10
N GLU A 19 -13.90 -11.93 7.86
CA GLU A 19 -14.19 -11.78 9.30
C GLU A 19 -15.67 -11.49 9.56
N VAL A 20 -16.31 -10.64 8.75
CA VAL A 20 -17.75 -10.34 8.85
C VAL A 20 -18.59 -11.58 8.54
N LEU A 21 -18.29 -12.28 7.44
CA LEU A 21 -19.00 -13.52 7.07
C LEU A 21 -18.85 -14.59 8.15
N ARG A 22 -17.66 -14.69 8.78
CA ARG A 22 -17.42 -15.56 9.93
C ARG A 22 -18.26 -15.17 11.14
N GLY A 23 -18.39 -13.87 11.43
CA GLY A 23 -19.25 -13.36 12.49
C GLY A 23 -20.74 -13.64 12.26
N GLN A 24 -21.16 -13.80 11.00
CA GLN A 24 -22.51 -14.21 10.61
C GLN A 24 -22.74 -15.73 10.66
N GLY A 25 -21.73 -16.51 11.11
CA GLY A 25 -21.84 -17.96 11.25
C GLY A 25 -21.41 -18.76 10.01
N MET A 26 -20.89 -18.12 8.96
CA MET A 26 -20.42 -18.82 7.76
C MET A 26 -19.18 -19.68 8.05
N ALA A 27 -19.09 -20.84 7.41
CA ALA A 27 -17.88 -21.66 7.46
C ALA A 27 -16.69 -20.93 6.81
N MET A 28 -15.49 -21.18 7.34
CA MET A 28 -14.27 -20.49 6.89
C MET A 28 -13.98 -20.69 5.40
N ALA A 29 -14.09 -21.93 4.93
CA ALA A 29 -13.85 -22.28 3.55
C ALA A 29 -14.81 -21.55 2.60
N ASP A 30 -16.09 -21.44 2.98
CA ASP A 30 -17.11 -20.78 2.16
C ASP A 30 -16.90 -19.26 2.13
N ALA A 31 -16.57 -18.64 3.27
CA ALA A 31 -16.25 -17.22 3.34
C ALA A 31 -15.03 -16.86 2.48
N ILE A 32 -14.00 -17.72 2.47
CA ILE A 32 -12.81 -17.55 1.62
C ILE A 32 -13.17 -17.70 0.13
N ARG A 33 -14.00 -18.69 -0.23
CA ARG A 33 -14.48 -18.84 -1.61
C ARG A 33 -15.29 -17.62 -2.06
N GLN A 34 -16.09 -17.03 -1.17
CA GLN A 34 -16.93 -15.87 -1.49
C GLN A 34 -16.12 -14.61 -1.84
N ILE A 35 -14.92 -14.43 -1.27
CA ILE A 35 -14.01 -13.34 -1.65
C ILE A 35 -13.17 -13.66 -2.91
N GLY A 36 -13.37 -14.83 -3.50
CA GLY A 36 -12.78 -15.26 -4.77
C GLY A 36 -11.29 -15.53 -4.71
N VAL A 37 -10.77 -16.06 -3.58
CA VAL A 37 -9.35 -16.42 -3.45
C VAL A 37 -9.18 -17.83 -2.90
N SER A 38 -8.00 -18.43 -3.10
CA SER A 38 -7.66 -19.71 -2.48
C SER A 38 -7.41 -19.57 -0.98
N GLU A 39 -7.62 -20.65 -0.21
CA GLU A 39 -7.28 -20.67 1.23
C GLU A 39 -5.81 -20.35 1.50
N LEU A 40 -4.90 -20.88 0.66
CA LEU A 40 -3.48 -20.59 0.76
C LEU A 40 -3.19 -19.08 0.61
N THR A 41 -3.82 -18.45 -0.38
CA THR A 41 -3.74 -16.99 -0.60
C THR A 41 -4.27 -16.24 0.62
N TYR A 42 -5.44 -16.64 1.13
CA TYR A 42 -6.05 -16.02 2.30
C TYR A 42 -5.13 -16.08 3.52
N TYR A 43 -4.58 -17.24 3.88
CA TYR A 43 -3.72 -17.35 5.06
C TYR A 43 -2.40 -16.59 4.90
N ARG A 44 -1.83 -16.58 3.70
CA ARG A 44 -0.67 -15.73 3.40
C ARG A 44 -0.99 -14.25 3.59
N TRP A 45 -2.13 -13.79 3.07
CA TRP A 45 -2.57 -12.41 3.25
C TRP A 45 -2.86 -12.08 4.70
N ARG A 46 -3.51 -12.97 5.45
CA ARG A 46 -3.78 -12.76 6.87
C ARG A 46 -2.50 -12.60 7.68
N LYS A 47 -1.46 -13.39 7.38
CA LYS A 47 -0.13 -13.26 8.01
C LYS A 47 0.52 -11.90 7.71
N GLN A 48 0.35 -11.38 6.49
CA GLN A 48 1.02 -10.16 6.04
C GLN A 48 0.23 -8.87 6.35
N TYR A 49 -1.10 -8.92 6.36
CA TYR A 49 -1.98 -7.75 6.38
C TYR A 49 -3.06 -7.78 7.46
N GLY A 50 -3.25 -8.90 8.17
CA GLY A 50 -4.37 -9.10 9.12
C GLY A 50 -4.36 -8.18 10.34
N GLY A 51 -3.23 -7.53 10.66
CA GLY A 51 -3.13 -6.55 11.75
C GLY A 51 -3.32 -5.10 11.32
N ILE A 52 -3.55 -4.82 10.03
CA ILE A 52 -3.58 -3.45 9.50
C ILE A 52 -5.01 -2.92 9.48
N SER A 53 -5.22 -1.79 10.17
CA SER A 53 -6.50 -1.09 10.15
C SER A 53 -6.74 -0.31 8.84
N ARG A 54 -7.99 0.00 8.49
CA ARG A 54 -8.32 0.86 7.34
C ARG A 54 -7.73 2.25 7.48
N ASP A 55 -7.69 2.78 8.71
CA ASP A 55 -7.10 4.09 8.99
C ASP A 55 -5.58 4.04 8.84
N GLN A 56 -4.94 2.96 9.29
CA GLN A 56 -3.51 2.73 9.07
C GLN A 56 -3.17 2.62 7.58
N LEU A 57 -4.01 1.96 6.76
CA LEU A 57 -3.83 1.94 5.31
C LEU A 57 -3.95 3.32 4.68
N ARG A 58 -4.96 4.09 5.09
CA ARG A 58 -5.18 5.45 4.58
C ARG A 58 -3.99 6.35 4.94
N GLN A 59 -3.57 6.31 6.19
CA GLN A 59 -2.41 7.06 6.68
C GLN A 59 -1.13 6.65 5.94
N LEU A 60 -0.91 5.36 5.70
CA LEU A 60 0.25 4.88 4.93
C LEU A 60 0.25 5.43 3.51
N LYS A 61 -0.90 5.48 2.85
CA LYS A 61 -1.04 6.03 1.50
C LYS A 61 -0.79 7.54 1.47
N ASP A 62 -1.35 8.27 2.44
CA ASP A 62 -1.16 9.72 2.55
C ASP A 62 0.32 10.05 2.81
N LEU A 63 0.98 9.28 3.68
CA LEU A 63 2.43 9.39 3.92
C LEU A 63 3.27 9.07 2.69
N GLN A 64 2.91 8.04 1.92
CA GLN A 64 3.60 7.71 0.66
C GLN A 64 3.51 8.85 -0.34
N LYS A 65 2.32 9.45 -0.51
CA LYS A 65 2.11 10.59 -1.40
C LYS A 65 2.90 11.82 -0.96
N GLU A 66 2.93 12.10 0.34
CA GLU A 66 3.71 13.22 0.87
C GLU A 66 5.21 12.96 0.72
N ASN A 67 5.68 11.72 0.93
CA ASN A 67 7.08 11.37 0.72
C ASN A 67 7.50 11.56 -0.75
N GLU A 68 6.64 11.19 -1.70
CA GLU A 68 6.88 11.42 -3.13
C GLU A 68 6.98 12.92 -3.45
N ARG A 69 6.06 13.72 -2.92
CA ARG A 69 6.08 15.19 -3.07
C ARG A 69 7.37 15.80 -2.48
N LEU A 70 7.74 15.39 -1.27
CA LEU A 70 8.94 15.87 -0.59
C LEU A 70 10.20 15.46 -1.35
N ARG A 71 10.29 14.22 -1.85
CA ARG A 71 11.43 13.78 -2.67
C ARG A 71 11.58 14.63 -3.92
N LYS A 72 10.49 14.97 -4.60
CA LYS A 72 10.52 15.86 -5.76
C LYS A 72 11.02 17.26 -5.39
N ALA A 73 10.43 17.86 -4.36
CA ALA A 73 10.85 19.19 -3.90
C ALA A 73 12.33 19.23 -3.50
N VAL A 74 12.83 18.19 -2.82
CA VAL A 74 14.25 18.08 -2.46
C VAL A 74 15.13 17.93 -3.69
N ALA A 75 14.72 17.14 -4.70
CA ALA A 75 15.47 17.00 -5.95
C ALA A 75 15.57 18.33 -6.70
N ASP A 76 14.45 19.04 -6.86
CA ASP A 76 14.38 20.35 -7.54
C ASP A 76 15.29 21.38 -6.82
N LEU A 77 15.16 21.49 -5.49
CA LEU A 77 16.00 22.39 -4.68
C LEU A 77 17.49 22.03 -4.72
N THR A 78 17.80 20.73 -4.79
CA THR A 78 19.19 20.26 -4.88
C THR A 78 19.78 20.65 -6.24
N LEU A 79 19.01 20.52 -7.31
CA LEU A 79 19.43 20.94 -8.65
C LEU A 79 19.67 22.46 -8.70
N ASP A 80 18.73 23.26 -8.19
CA ASP A 80 18.89 24.73 -8.14
C ASP A 80 20.13 25.13 -7.36
N LYS A 81 20.39 24.47 -6.22
CA LYS A 81 21.60 24.72 -5.42
C LYS A 81 22.88 24.39 -6.18
N LEU A 82 22.89 23.34 -6.99
CA LEU A 82 24.06 22.98 -7.81
C LEU A 82 24.29 24.03 -8.90
N ILE A 83 23.24 24.44 -9.61
CA ILE A 83 23.30 25.48 -10.65
C ILE A 83 23.83 26.79 -10.05
N LEU A 84 23.30 27.22 -8.90
CA LEU A 84 23.74 28.44 -8.23
C LEU A 84 25.19 28.35 -7.76
N ARG A 85 25.64 27.19 -7.27
CA ARG A 85 27.03 26.96 -6.89
C ARG A 85 27.97 27.03 -8.09
N GLU A 86 27.60 26.39 -9.20
CA GLU A 86 28.38 26.41 -10.44
C GLU A 86 28.51 27.83 -10.99
N ALA A 87 27.40 28.55 -11.08
CA ALA A 87 27.37 29.95 -11.52
C ALA A 87 28.21 30.86 -10.61
N ALA A 88 28.19 30.63 -9.29
CA ALA A 88 28.99 31.38 -8.33
C ALA A 88 30.47 31.00 -8.34
N SER A 89 30.83 29.76 -8.73
CA SER A 89 32.22 29.29 -8.73
C SER A 89 33.07 29.89 -9.84
N GLY A 90 32.47 30.37 -10.95
CA GLY A 90 33.13 31.14 -12.00
C GLY A 90 34.26 30.39 -12.74
N ASN A 91 34.24 30.38 -14.07
CA ASN A 91 35.43 30.05 -14.87
C ASN A 91 36.39 31.26 -14.82
N PHE A 92 37.26 31.29 -13.81
CA PHE A 92 38.46 32.16 -13.79
C PHE A 92 39.71 31.32 -14.04
#